data_AF-M7YYF1-F1
#
_entry.id   AF-M7YYF1-F1
#
_cell.length_a   1.000
_cell.length_b   1.000
_cell.length_c   1.000
_cell.angle_alpha   90.00
_cell.angle_beta   90.00
_cell.angle_gamma   90.00
#
_symmetry.space_group_name_H-M   'P 1'
#
loop_
_entity.id
_entity.type
_entity.pdbx_description
1 polymer ?
#
loop_
_entity_poly.entity_id
_entity_poly.type
_entity_poly.pdbx_seq_one_letter_code
_entity_poly.pdbx_strand_id
1 'polypeptide(L)'
;MTNFYTNFQVDEIGRVVSVGDGIARVYGLTEIQAGEMVEFASGVKGIALNLENENVGIVVFGSDTAIKEGDLVKRTGSIVDVPAGEAMLGRVVDVDALGVPIDGKGALSDHERRRVKVKVPRIIERKYVHEPMQTGLKAVDSLVPIGSGQRELIIGDR
;
A
#
# COMPACT_ATOMS: atom_id res chain seq x y z
N MET A 1 27.31 -19.86 -24.32
CA MET A 1 25.87 -20.04 -24.02
C MET A 1 25.75 -20.42 -22.57
N THR A 2 25.46 -19.44 -21.71
CA THR A 2 25.36 -19.64 -20.27
C THR A 2 23.96 -20.14 -19.96
N ASN A 3 23.84 -21.37 -19.43
CA ASN A 3 22.58 -21.98 -19.04
C ASN A 3 21.91 -21.14 -17.94
N PHE A 4 20.88 -20.36 -18.31
CA PHE A 4 19.93 -19.80 -17.36
C PHE A 4 19.01 -20.91 -16.87
N TYR A 5 19.42 -21.61 -15.81
CA TYR A 5 18.51 -22.46 -15.05
C TYR A 5 17.54 -21.55 -14.30
N THR A 6 16.37 -21.31 -14.89
CA THR A 6 15.23 -20.72 -14.21
C THR A 6 14.76 -21.72 -13.14
N ASN A 7 15.18 -21.53 -11.89
CA ASN A 7 14.57 -22.20 -10.75
C ASN A 7 13.12 -21.71 -10.65
N PHE A 8 12.19 -22.41 -11.28
CA PHE A 8 10.76 -22.20 -11.09
C PHE A 8 10.39 -22.76 -9.71
N GLN A 9 10.48 -21.94 -8.67
CA GLN A 9 9.82 -22.23 -7.40
C GLN A 9 8.32 -22.07 -7.61
N VAL A 10 7.64 -23.20 -7.78
CA VAL A 10 6.19 -23.28 -7.99
C VAL A 10 5.43 -22.64 -6.82
N ASP A 11 6.02 -22.62 -5.61
CA ASP A 11 5.43 -22.04 -4.40
C ASP A 11 5.27 -20.51 -4.42
N GLU A 12 5.92 -19.82 -5.35
CA GLU A 12 5.88 -18.35 -5.44
C GLU A 12 4.91 -17.83 -6.50
N ILE A 13 4.31 -18.73 -7.29
CA ILE A 13 3.48 -18.38 -8.45
C ILE A 13 2.06 -18.89 -8.23
N GLY A 14 1.09 -18.01 -8.45
CA GLY A 14 -0.33 -18.32 -8.48
C GLY A 14 -0.93 -18.12 -9.86
N ARG A 15 -2.18 -18.58 -10.01
CA ARG A 15 -2.96 -18.40 -11.23
C ARG A 15 -4.32 -17.82 -10.93
N VAL A 16 -4.71 -16.78 -11.66
CA VAL A 16 -6.03 -16.16 -11.49
C VAL A 16 -7.13 -17.14 -11.90
N VAL A 17 -8.06 -17.42 -11.01
CA VAL A 17 -9.26 -18.23 -11.25
C VAL A 17 -10.41 -17.34 -11.70
N SER A 18 -10.57 -16.19 -11.07
CA SER A 18 -11.56 -15.21 -11.48
C SER A 18 -11.13 -13.81 -11.08
N VAL A 19 -11.64 -12.82 -11.79
CA VAL A 19 -11.47 -11.40 -11.47
C VAL A 19 -12.79 -10.69 -11.69
N GLY A 20 -13.16 -9.80 -10.78
CA GLY A 20 -14.34 -8.96 -10.90
C GLY A 20 -14.41 -7.93 -9.79
N ASP A 21 -14.91 -6.73 -10.11
CA ASP A 21 -15.07 -5.60 -9.19
C ASP A 21 -13.78 -5.28 -8.40
N GLY A 22 -12.61 -5.37 -9.05
CA GLY A 22 -11.32 -5.11 -8.42
C GLY A 22 -10.83 -6.20 -7.45
N ILE A 23 -11.48 -7.36 -7.39
CA ILE A 23 -11.07 -8.52 -6.59
C ILE A 23 -10.67 -9.67 -7.52
N ALA A 24 -9.44 -10.15 -7.36
CA ALA A 24 -8.94 -11.35 -8.04
C ALA A 24 -8.89 -12.53 -7.06
N ARG A 25 -9.43 -13.67 -7.47
CA ARG A 25 -9.24 -14.96 -6.78
C ARG A 25 -8.10 -15.70 -7.44
N VAL A 26 -7.10 -16.06 -6.67
CA VAL A 26 -5.88 -16.68 -7.19
C VAL A 26 -5.69 -18.05 -6.53
N TYR A 27 -5.47 -19.07 -7.34
CA TYR A 27 -5.10 -20.41 -6.89
C TYR A 27 -3.57 -20.52 -6.80
N GLY A 28 -3.07 -21.27 -5.82
CA GLY A 28 -1.64 -21.40 -5.53
C GLY A 28 -1.18 -20.44 -4.44
N LEU A 29 0.02 -19.87 -4.59
CA LEU A 29 0.59 -18.93 -3.61
C LEU A 29 0.68 -19.51 -2.19
N THR A 30 1.12 -20.77 -2.07
CA THR A 30 1.06 -21.59 -0.85
C THR A 30 1.67 -20.91 0.38
N GLU A 31 2.73 -20.13 0.19
CA GLU A 31 3.50 -19.51 1.26
C GLU A 31 3.20 -18.00 1.44
N ILE A 32 2.12 -17.48 0.83
CA ILE A 32 1.78 -16.04 0.89
C ILE A 32 1.36 -15.58 2.28
N GLN A 33 1.76 -14.37 2.64
CA GLN A 33 1.40 -13.75 3.91
C GLN A 33 0.18 -12.81 3.76
N ALA A 34 -0.59 -12.68 4.84
CA ALA A 34 -1.68 -11.71 4.88
C ALA A 34 -1.11 -10.28 4.83
N GLY A 35 -1.60 -9.47 3.90
CA GLY A 35 -1.08 -8.13 3.62
C GLY A 35 0.21 -8.11 2.79
N GLU A 36 0.59 -9.22 2.17
CA GLU A 36 1.70 -9.27 1.21
C GLU A 36 1.30 -8.63 -0.12
N MET A 37 2.25 -7.92 -0.74
CA MET A 37 2.10 -7.41 -2.10
C MET A 37 2.31 -8.52 -3.12
N VAL A 38 1.50 -8.49 -4.17
CA VAL A 38 1.66 -9.36 -5.35
C VAL A 38 1.72 -8.53 -6.62
N GLU A 39 2.25 -9.14 -7.67
CA GLU A 39 2.33 -8.57 -9.01
C GLU A 39 1.70 -9.53 -10.01
N PHE A 40 0.75 -9.02 -10.78
CA PHE A 40 0.11 -9.74 -11.88
C PHE A 40 1.00 -9.71 -13.12
N ALA A 41 0.82 -10.65 -14.04
CA ALA A 41 1.57 -10.70 -15.31
C ALA A 41 1.45 -9.41 -16.15
N SER A 42 0.36 -8.65 -15.97
CA SER A 42 0.13 -7.33 -16.58
C SER A 42 0.95 -6.20 -15.97
N GLY A 43 1.68 -6.44 -14.88
CA GLY A 43 2.40 -5.43 -14.09
C GLY A 43 1.53 -4.69 -13.07
N VAL A 44 0.22 -4.99 -13.06
CA VAL A 44 -0.71 -4.50 -12.02
C VAL A 44 -0.31 -5.10 -10.69
N LYS A 45 -0.44 -4.33 -9.61
CA LYS A 45 -0.13 -4.79 -8.25
C LYS A 45 -1.40 -5.08 -7.48
N GLY A 46 -1.29 -5.90 -6.43
CA GLY A 46 -2.39 -6.16 -5.52
C GLY A 46 -1.91 -6.50 -4.11
N ILE A 47 -2.87 -6.58 -3.19
CA ILE A 47 -2.64 -6.98 -1.81
C ILE A 47 -3.46 -8.23 -1.48
N ALA A 48 -2.81 -9.25 -0.94
CA ALA A 48 -3.49 -10.43 -0.42
C ALA A 48 -4.19 -10.09 0.91
N LEU A 49 -5.52 -10.12 0.93
CA LEU A 49 -6.31 -9.83 2.14
C LEU A 49 -6.95 -11.08 2.74
N ASN A 50 -7.49 -11.95 1.89
CA ASN A 50 -8.19 -13.15 2.32
C ASN A 50 -7.38 -14.39 1.95
N LEU A 51 -7.04 -15.21 2.94
CA LEU A 51 -6.30 -16.46 2.74
C LEU A 51 -7.25 -17.63 3.04
N GLU A 52 -7.78 -18.25 1.99
CA GLU A 52 -8.59 -19.45 2.10
C GLU A 52 -7.75 -20.69 1.77
N ASN A 53 -8.25 -21.89 2.12
CA ASN A 53 -7.51 -23.13 1.89
C ASN A 53 -7.24 -23.41 0.40
N GLU A 54 -8.16 -22.99 -0.47
CA GLU A 54 -8.10 -23.29 -1.91
C GLU A 54 -7.77 -22.07 -2.77
N ASN A 55 -7.98 -20.85 -2.27
CA ASN A 55 -7.77 -19.63 -3.03
C ASN A 55 -7.33 -18.47 -2.13
N VAL A 56 -6.69 -17.49 -2.76
CA VAL A 56 -6.27 -16.25 -2.14
C VAL A 56 -7.06 -15.11 -2.77
N GLY A 57 -7.74 -14.34 -1.93
CA GLY A 57 -8.43 -13.12 -2.32
C GLY A 57 -7.47 -11.94 -2.35
N ILE A 58 -7.22 -11.42 -3.54
CA ILE A 58 -6.31 -10.31 -3.80
C ILE A 58 -7.12 -9.10 -4.23
N VAL A 59 -6.95 -7.99 -3.52
CA VAL A 59 -7.49 -6.70 -3.96
C VAL A 59 -6.50 -6.10 -4.95
N VAL A 60 -7.01 -5.72 -6.12
CA VAL A 60 -6.24 -5.16 -7.22
C VAL A 60 -6.07 -3.65 -7.02
N PHE A 61 -4.85 -3.15 -7.18
CA PHE A 61 -4.55 -1.72 -7.21
C PHE A 61 -4.54 -1.23 -8.66
N GLY A 62 -5.48 -0.37 -9.02
CA GLY A 62 -5.70 0.11 -10.38
C GLY A 62 -6.83 -0.63 -11.11
N SER A 63 -6.70 -0.77 -12.44
CA SER A 63 -7.73 -1.38 -13.28
C SER A 63 -7.61 -2.91 -13.35
N ASP A 64 -8.72 -3.61 -13.12
CA ASP A 64 -8.86 -5.05 -13.27
C ASP A 64 -9.02 -5.50 -14.74
N THR A 65 -9.32 -4.58 -15.67
CA THR A 65 -9.52 -4.88 -17.10
C THR A 65 -8.30 -5.52 -17.78
N ALA A 66 -7.11 -5.27 -17.24
CA ALA A 66 -5.85 -5.82 -17.74
C ALA A 66 -5.56 -7.24 -17.23
N ILE A 67 -6.32 -7.72 -16.24
CA ILE A 67 -6.15 -9.03 -15.62
C ILE A 67 -7.19 -9.99 -16.22
N LYS A 68 -6.74 -11.20 -16.57
CA LYS A 68 -7.59 -12.25 -17.11
C LYS A 68 -7.49 -13.52 -16.29
N GLU A 69 -8.54 -14.33 -16.40
CA GLU A 69 -8.48 -15.70 -15.90
C GLU A 69 -7.30 -16.44 -16.54
N GLY A 70 -6.56 -17.18 -15.72
CA GLY A 70 -5.37 -17.91 -16.14
C GLY A 70 -4.08 -17.10 -16.08
N ASP A 71 -4.11 -15.80 -15.80
CA ASP A 71 -2.91 -14.98 -15.65
C ASP A 71 -2.07 -15.43 -14.45
N LEU A 72 -0.75 -15.26 -14.59
CA LEU A 72 0.19 -15.55 -13.53
C LEU A 72 0.24 -14.41 -12.52
N VAL A 73 0.32 -14.77 -11.25
CA VAL A 73 0.50 -13.84 -10.13
C VAL A 73 1.75 -14.24 -9.39
N LYS A 74 2.62 -13.27 -9.12
CA LYS A 74 3.88 -13.49 -8.42
C LYS A 74 3.87 -12.78 -7.09
N ARG A 75 4.50 -13.41 -6.11
CA ARG A 75 4.75 -12.82 -4.80
C ARG A 75 5.90 -11.84 -4.86
N THR A 76 5.81 -10.80 -4.05
CA THR A 76 6.93 -9.87 -3.83
C THR A 76 7.71 -10.19 -2.55
N GLY A 77 7.17 -11.07 -1.69
CA GLY A 77 7.77 -11.42 -0.39
C GLY A 77 7.75 -10.27 0.63
N SER A 78 7.12 -9.16 0.30
CA SER A 78 7.11 -7.95 1.12
C SER A 78 5.68 -7.58 1.51
N ILE A 79 5.46 -7.37 2.82
CA ILE A 79 4.24 -6.74 3.32
C ILE A 79 4.14 -5.33 2.73
N VAL A 80 2.92 -4.89 2.41
CA VAL A 80 2.65 -3.59 1.79
C VAL A 80 3.47 -2.47 2.42
N ASP A 81 4.31 -1.89 1.57
CA ASP A 81 5.21 -0.79 1.87
C ASP A 81 5.12 0.29 0.77
N VAL A 82 5.44 1.51 1.17
CA VAL A 82 5.37 2.70 0.31
C VAL A 82 6.64 3.52 0.46
N PRO A 83 7.04 4.29 -0.57
CA PRO A 83 8.15 5.23 -0.45
C PRO A 83 7.80 6.32 0.59
N ALA A 84 8.77 6.64 1.43
CA ALA A 84 8.69 7.66 2.46
C ALA A 84 10.02 8.42 2.55
N GLY A 85 9.95 9.67 3.02
CA GLY A 85 11.12 10.53 3.18
C GLY A 85 10.88 11.94 2.64
N GLU A 86 11.90 12.79 2.75
CA GLU A 86 11.84 14.19 2.32
C GLU A 86 11.64 14.33 0.81
N ALA A 87 12.04 13.33 0.03
CA ALA A 87 11.82 13.27 -1.41
C ALA A 87 10.35 13.38 -1.83
N MET A 88 9.41 13.09 -0.93
CA MET A 88 7.97 13.17 -1.16
C MET A 88 7.41 14.60 -1.04
N LEU A 89 8.15 15.53 -0.44
CA LEU A 89 7.68 16.89 -0.19
C LEU A 89 7.39 17.62 -1.50
N GLY A 90 6.18 18.15 -1.64
CA GLY A 90 5.74 18.90 -2.83
C GLY A 90 5.49 18.03 -4.08
N ARG A 91 5.48 16.70 -3.93
CA ARG A 91 5.13 15.75 -4.98
C ARG A 91 3.65 15.37 -4.92
N VAL A 92 3.09 15.00 -6.07
CA VAL A 92 1.77 14.36 -6.14
C VAL A 92 1.96 12.90 -6.52
N VAL A 93 1.40 12.01 -5.70
CA VAL A 93 1.46 10.56 -5.90
C VAL A 93 0.14 9.99 -6.39
N ASP A 94 0.20 8.78 -6.90
CA ASP A 94 -0.88 8.02 -7.49
C ASP A 94 -2.09 7.82 -6.57
N VAL A 95 -3.24 7.64 -7.22
CA VAL A 95 -4.53 7.38 -6.57
C VAL A 95 -4.55 6.00 -5.90
N ASP A 96 -3.79 5.05 -6.44
CA ASP A 96 -3.67 3.69 -5.90
C ASP A 96 -2.83 3.64 -4.61
N ALA A 97 -2.33 4.79 -4.14
CA ALA A 97 -1.60 4.98 -2.90
C ALA A 97 -0.32 4.12 -2.78
N LEU A 98 0.31 3.77 -3.91
CA LEU A 98 1.57 3.03 -3.93
C LEU A 98 2.81 3.95 -3.87
N GLY A 99 2.60 5.27 -3.95
CA GLY A 99 3.63 6.29 -3.88
C GLY A 99 4.34 6.54 -5.21
N VAL A 100 3.71 6.21 -6.33
CA VAL A 100 4.20 6.46 -7.69
C VAL A 100 3.88 7.91 -8.06
N PRO A 101 4.86 8.74 -8.45
CA PRO A 101 4.58 10.14 -8.80
C PRO A 101 3.74 10.29 -10.06
N ILE A 102 2.74 11.16 -10.01
CA ILE A 102 1.84 11.48 -11.14
C ILE A 102 1.91 12.96 -11.56
N ASP A 103 2.79 13.73 -10.93
CA ASP A 103 2.98 15.16 -11.20
C ASP A 103 3.82 15.49 -12.45
N GLY A 104 4.29 14.47 -13.19
CA GLY A 104 5.12 14.66 -14.38
C GLY A 104 6.55 15.14 -14.10
N LYS A 105 6.97 15.25 -12.83
CA LYS A 105 8.32 15.74 -12.43
C LYS A 105 9.39 14.64 -12.39
N GLY A 106 9.12 13.48 -12.98
CA GLY A 106 10.03 12.32 -12.99
C GLY A 106 9.94 11.45 -11.73
N ALA A 107 10.86 10.49 -11.60
CA ALA A 107 10.88 9.55 -10.47
C ALA A 107 11.29 10.24 -9.14
N LEU A 108 11.03 9.58 -8.01
CA LEU A 108 11.51 10.01 -6.69
C LEU A 108 12.96 9.58 -6.51
N SER A 109 13.86 10.54 -6.29
CA SER A 109 15.25 10.27 -5.88
C SER A 109 15.33 10.14 -4.35
N ASP A 110 16.15 9.22 -3.86
CA ASP A 110 16.54 9.13 -2.44
C ASP A 110 15.36 9.01 -1.45
N HIS A 111 14.58 7.95 -1.61
CA HIS A 111 13.49 7.59 -0.70
C HIS A 111 13.77 6.23 -0.06
N GLU A 112 13.32 6.07 1.18
CA GLU A 112 13.28 4.76 1.82
C GLU A 112 11.89 4.15 1.66
N ARG A 113 11.80 2.81 1.70
CA ARG A 113 10.50 2.13 1.74
C ARG A 113 10.13 1.81 3.17
N ARG A 114 8.93 2.19 3.58
CA ARG A 114 8.38 1.90 4.92
C ARG A 114 7.08 1.11 4.78
N ARG A 115 6.92 0.08 5.62
CA ARG A 115 5.67 -0.68 5.72
C ARG A 115 4.53 0.25 6.13
N VAL A 116 3.37 0.10 5.50
CA VAL A 116 2.19 0.92 5.83
C VAL A 116 1.68 0.59 7.23
N LYS A 117 1.73 -0.69 7.62
CA LYS A 117 1.30 -1.16 8.92
C LYS A 117 2.49 -1.33 9.87
N VAL A 118 2.83 -0.26 10.57
CA VAL A 118 3.81 -0.28 11.68
C VAL A 118 3.07 -0.30 13.01
N LYS A 119 3.67 -0.96 14.01
CA LYS A 119 3.13 -0.96 15.37
C LYS A 119 3.10 0.47 15.92
N VAL A 120 1.98 0.83 16.52
CA VAL A 120 1.80 2.15 17.15
C VAL A 120 2.73 2.29 18.36
N PRO A 121 3.29 3.47 18.64
CA PRO A 121 4.08 3.72 19.84
C PRO A 121 3.34 3.35 21.13
N ARG A 122 4.07 2.73 22.06
CA ARG A 122 3.58 2.35 23.40
C ARG A 122 3.35 3.59 24.27
N ILE A 123 2.65 3.42 25.40
CA ILE A 123 2.33 4.52 26.32
C ILE A 123 3.60 5.25 26.79
N ILE A 124 4.65 4.50 27.14
CA ILE A 124 5.92 5.04 27.67
C ILE A 124 6.69 5.87 26.61
N GLU A 125 6.47 5.58 25.33
CA GLU A 125 7.14 6.26 24.21
C GLU A 125 6.43 7.58 23.84
N ARG A 126 5.29 7.89 24.45
CA ARG A 126 4.50 9.09 24.17
C ARG A 126 4.86 10.20 25.15
N LYS A 127 4.86 11.43 24.64
CA LYS A 127 4.92 12.67 25.43
C LYS A 127 3.53 13.31 25.48
N TYR A 128 3.24 14.07 26.53
CA TYR A 128 2.07 14.94 26.54
C TYR A 128 2.11 15.92 25.37
N VAL A 129 0.95 16.19 24.77
CA VAL A 129 0.80 17.23 23.77
C VAL A 129 0.87 18.58 24.49
N HIS A 130 1.88 19.38 24.14
CA HIS A 130 2.18 20.67 24.80
C HIS A 130 2.62 21.75 23.81
N GLU A 131 2.87 21.40 22.55
CA GLU A 131 3.23 22.32 21.49
C GLU A 131 1.98 22.64 20.64
N PRO A 132 1.63 23.92 20.41
CA PRO A 132 0.47 24.27 19.62
C PRO A 132 0.73 24.04 18.11
N MET A 133 -0.27 23.53 17.39
CA MET A 133 -0.31 23.45 15.94
C MET A 133 -1.23 24.57 15.42
N GLN A 134 -0.64 25.68 14.98
CA GLN A 134 -1.38 26.87 14.56
C GLN A 134 -2.07 26.64 13.21
N THR A 135 -3.38 26.90 13.15
CA THR A 135 -4.16 26.82 11.92
C THR A 135 -4.27 28.18 11.21
N GLY A 136 -4.14 29.28 11.95
CA GLY A 136 -4.37 30.65 11.47
C GLY A 136 -5.86 31.05 11.47
N LEU A 137 -6.75 30.16 11.92
CA LEU A 137 -8.18 30.42 12.00
C LEU A 137 -8.55 30.82 13.41
N LYS A 138 -8.94 32.10 13.62
CA LYS A 138 -9.32 32.63 14.93
C LYS A 138 -10.32 31.75 15.69
N ALA A 139 -11.32 31.21 15.00
CA ALA A 139 -12.34 30.37 15.62
C ALA A 139 -11.75 29.05 16.15
N VAL A 140 -10.86 28.42 15.39
CA VAL A 140 -10.21 27.17 15.79
C VAL A 140 -9.16 27.46 16.87
N ASP A 141 -8.21 28.36 16.60
CA ASP A 141 -7.07 28.60 17.49
C ASP A 141 -7.47 29.17 18.86
N SER A 142 -8.64 29.83 18.98
CA SER A 142 -9.14 30.37 20.27
C SER A 142 -10.14 29.46 20.99
N LEU A 143 -11.05 28.80 20.28
CA LEU A 143 -12.12 28.02 20.91
C LEU A 143 -11.80 26.52 20.99
N VAL A 144 -11.11 25.98 19.97
CA VAL A 144 -10.79 24.55 19.84
C VAL A 144 -9.33 24.40 19.36
N PRO A 145 -8.34 24.82 20.18
CA PRO A 145 -6.93 24.80 19.77
C PRO A 145 -6.45 23.37 19.54
N ILE A 146 -5.64 23.18 18.49
CA ILE A 146 -5.08 21.87 18.11
C ILE A 146 -3.63 21.81 18.57
N GLY A 147 -3.24 20.73 19.24
CA GLY A 147 -1.84 20.49 19.63
C GLY A 147 -1.10 19.53 18.70
N SER A 148 0.22 19.66 18.61
CA SER A 148 1.09 18.75 17.86
C SER A 148 1.06 17.33 18.44
N GLY A 149 0.55 16.37 17.68
CA GLY A 149 0.30 14.99 18.12
C GLY A 149 -1.14 14.68 18.53
N GLN A 150 -2.04 15.66 18.46
CA GLN A 150 -3.49 15.48 18.62
C GLN A 150 -4.13 14.95 17.33
N ARG A 151 -5.29 14.27 17.47
CA ARG A 151 -6.18 13.95 16.35
C ARG A 151 -7.44 14.80 16.51
N GLU A 152 -7.70 15.68 15.55
CA GLU A 152 -8.88 16.54 15.54
C GLU A 152 -9.80 16.13 14.39
N LEU A 153 -11.09 15.92 14.69
CA LEU A 153 -12.08 15.54 13.70
C LEU A 153 -12.70 16.79 13.06
N ILE A 154 -12.65 16.89 11.74
CA ILE A 154 -13.41 17.89 10.98
C ILE A 154 -14.65 17.19 10.42
N ILE A 155 -15.84 17.65 10.80
CA ILE A 155 -17.13 17.08 10.39
C ILE A 155 -18.14 18.19 10.14
N GLY A 156 -18.97 18.03 9.11
CA GLY A 156 -20.02 18.96 8.73
C GLY A 156 -20.83 18.44 7.55
N ASP A 157 -21.93 19.12 7.25
CA ASP A 157 -22.74 18.84 6.06
C ASP A 157 -22.06 19.38 4.78
N ARG A 158 -22.62 19.04 3.61
CA ARG A 158 -22.10 19.43 2.30
C ARG A 158 -22.56 20.82 1.85
#